data_AF-A0A3D1WH59-F1
#
_entry.id   AF-A0A3D1WH59-F1
#
_cell.length_a   1.000
_cell.length_b   1.000
_cell.length_c   1.000
_cell.angle_alpha   90.00
_cell.angle_beta   90.00
_cell.angle_gamma   90.00
#
_symmetry.space_group_name_H-M   'P 1'
#
loop_
_entity.id
_entity.type
_entity.pdbx_description
1 polymer ?
#
loop_
_entity_poly.entity_id
_entity_poly.type
_entity_poly.pdbx_seq_one_letter_code
_entity_poly.pdbx_strand_id
1 'polypeptide(L)'
;MKQKNYVLMWILTIFIFALLAAGSVVGFCFNLYILGGVLAGLMLAIIILFVLQYNKMVRYRNKIQESLSLIDIQLKMRFDLIPNLVNTVKGYAKHEKETFKETIALRNAAIAATDEQEKLELSNKLVPKMKDIVMIAEDYPELKAQSLYKSLMEQLVDIEDRIVSARRIYDSNVNLYNTLIATFPNNLVATTFKFSKEQMYKIDAGENICPKVQ
;
A
#
# COMPACT_ATOMS: atom_id res chain seq x y z
N MET A 1 -75.13 33.28 -48.61
CA MET A 1 -73.65 33.38 -48.73
C MET A 1 -72.91 33.50 -47.39
N LYS A 2 -73.41 34.22 -46.37
CA LYS A 2 -72.71 34.38 -45.08
C LYS A 2 -72.38 33.07 -44.33
N GLN A 3 -73.27 32.07 -44.35
CA GLN A 3 -73.08 30.81 -43.60
C GLN A 3 -71.90 29.94 -44.09
N LYS A 4 -71.59 29.94 -45.40
CA LYS A 4 -70.42 29.22 -45.94
C LYS A 4 -69.09 29.81 -45.46
N ASN A 5 -69.03 31.12 -45.23
CA ASN A 5 -67.80 31.79 -44.81
C ASN A 5 -67.45 31.51 -43.34
N TYR A 6 -68.45 31.36 -42.46
CA TYR A 6 -68.21 30.96 -41.07
C TYR A 6 -67.66 29.55 -40.97
N VAL A 7 -68.22 28.60 -41.74
CA VAL A 7 -67.73 27.21 -41.79
C VAL A 7 -66.28 27.16 -42.26
N LEU A 8 -65.93 27.92 -43.30
CA LEU A 8 -64.55 28.00 -43.80
C LEU A 8 -63.59 28.57 -42.74
N MET A 9 -64.02 29.60 -41.99
CA MET A 9 -63.23 30.20 -40.92
C MET A 9 -62.97 29.22 -39.75
N TRP A 10 -63.99 28.46 -39.33
CA TRP A 10 -63.84 27.42 -38.30
C TRP A 10 -62.90 26.28 -38.74
N ILE A 11 -62.99 25.84 -39.99
CA ILE A 11 -62.07 24.83 -40.55
C ILE A 11 -60.63 25.35 -40.56
N LEU A 12 -60.41 26.60 -40.96
CA LEU A 12 -59.08 27.21 -40.98
C LEU A 12 -58.48 27.30 -39.57
N THR A 13 -59.29 27.67 -38.57
CA THR A 13 -58.83 27.75 -37.17
C THR A 13 -58.47 26.38 -36.59
N ILE A 14 -59.25 25.32 -36.89
CA ILE A 14 -58.95 23.96 -36.45
C ILE A 14 -57.67 23.45 -37.12
N PHE A 15 -57.49 23.74 -38.41
CA PHE A 15 -56.29 23.36 -39.15
C PHE A 15 -55.02 24.03 -38.59
N ILE A 16 -55.07 25.34 -38.31
CA ILE A 16 -53.95 26.08 -37.70
C ILE A 16 -53.62 25.52 -36.31
N PHE A 17 -54.63 25.20 -35.50
CA PHE A 17 -54.43 24.61 -34.17
C PHE A 17 -53.81 23.21 -34.24
N ALA A 18 -54.25 22.37 -35.19
CA ALA A 18 -53.66 21.06 -35.43
C ALA A 18 -52.19 21.14 -35.88
N LEU A 19 -51.84 22.13 -36.71
CA LEU A 19 -50.47 22.36 -37.20
C LEU A 19 -49.54 22.82 -36.08
N LEU A 20 -50.01 23.72 -35.21
CA LEU A 20 -49.30 24.16 -34.00
C LEU A 20 -49.11 23.01 -33.00
N ALA A 21 -50.15 22.21 -32.77
CA ALA A 21 -50.08 21.05 -31.89
C ALA A 21 -49.06 20.01 -32.40
N ALA A 22 -49.06 19.71 -33.70
CA ALA A 22 -48.10 18.76 -34.30
C ALA A 22 -46.63 19.21 -34.12
N GLY A 23 -46.34 20.50 -34.28
CA GLY A 23 -44.99 21.05 -34.05
C GLY A 23 -44.51 20.87 -32.59
N SER A 24 -45.40 21.06 -31.62
CA SER A 24 -45.08 20.89 -30.19
C SER A 24 -44.80 19.43 -29.81
N VAL A 25 -45.52 18.47 -30.43
CA VAL A 25 -45.32 17.03 -30.20
C VAL A 25 -43.99 16.55 -30.76
N VAL A 26 -43.62 16.99 -31.97
CA VAL A 26 -42.32 16.64 -32.57
C VAL A 26 -41.16 17.20 -31.73
N GLY A 27 -41.27 18.45 -31.26
CA GLY A 27 -40.28 19.05 -30.36
C GLY A 27 -40.16 18.33 -29.02
N PHE A 28 -41.29 17.87 -28.45
CA PHE A 28 -41.29 17.09 -27.21
C PHE A 28 -40.58 15.74 -27.36
N CYS A 29 -40.86 15.00 -28.44
CA CYS A 29 -40.19 13.73 -28.74
C CYS A 29 -38.68 13.89 -28.98
N PHE A 30 -38.28 14.96 -29.67
CA PHE A 30 -36.85 15.27 -29.90
C PHE A 30 -36.12 15.54 -28.58
N ASN A 31 -36.70 16.33 -27.67
CA ASN A 31 -36.14 16.60 -26.34
C ASN A 31 -36.02 15.32 -25.50
N LEU A 32 -37.02 14.43 -25.57
CA LEU A 32 -37.00 13.16 -24.84
C LEU A 32 -35.84 12.23 -25.31
N TYR A 33 -35.59 12.20 -26.62
CA TYR A 33 -34.48 11.44 -27.20
C TYR A 33 -33.11 12.00 -26.76
N ILE A 34 -32.94 13.32 -26.80
CA ILE A 34 -31.71 13.98 -26.32
C ILE A 34 -31.50 13.70 -24.83
N LEU A 35 -32.56 13.78 -24.00
CA LEU A 35 -32.49 13.48 -22.57
C LEU A 35 -32.06 12.02 -22.32
N GLY A 36 -32.60 11.07 -23.08
CA GLY A 36 -32.20 9.66 -23.03
C GLY A 36 -30.73 9.45 -23.38
N GLY A 37 -30.24 10.10 -24.44
CA GLY A 37 -28.84 10.06 -24.84
C GLY A 37 -27.90 10.65 -23.79
N VAL A 38 -28.28 11.78 -23.18
CA VAL A 38 -27.52 12.41 -22.09
C VAL A 38 -27.46 11.52 -20.86
N LEU A 39 -28.57 10.90 -20.46
CA LEU A 39 -28.62 9.96 -19.33
C LEU A 39 -27.77 8.71 -19.58
N ALA A 40 -27.83 8.13 -20.78
CA ALA A 40 -27.00 7.00 -21.16
C ALA A 40 -25.50 7.36 -21.15
N GLY A 41 -25.14 8.54 -21.66
CA GLY A 41 -23.78 9.06 -21.62
C GLY A 41 -23.26 9.28 -20.19
N LEU A 42 -24.08 9.86 -19.31
CA LEU A 42 -23.78 10.02 -17.89
C LEU A 42 -23.58 8.68 -17.18
N MET A 43 -24.44 7.70 -17.44
CA MET A 43 -24.30 6.35 -16.89
C MET A 43 -22.99 5.69 -17.34
N LEU A 44 -22.64 5.81 -18.62
CA LEU A 44 -21.38 5.27 -19.15
C LEU A 44 -20.17 5.95 -18.50
N ALA A 45 -20.19 7.27 -18.32
CA ALA A 45 -19.12 8.01 -17.66
C ALA A 45 -18.92 7.55 -16.20
N ILE A 46 -20.01 7.31 -15.46
CA ILE A 46 -19.96 6.79 -14.09
C ILE A 46 -19.31 5.39 -14.08
N ILE A 47 -19.71 4.49 -14.98
CA ILE A 47 -19.13 3.13 -15.07
C ILE A 47 -17.63 3.20 -15.33
N ILE A 48 -17.19 4.06 -16.27
CA ILE A 48 -15.76 4.24 -16.56
C ILE A 48 -15.00 4.73 -15.32
N LEU A 49 -15.55 5.72 -14.61
CA LEU A 49 -14.93 6.20 -13.36
C LEU A 49 -14.80 5.09 -12.32
N PHE A 50 -15.83 4.27 -12.13
CA PHE A 50 -15.79 3.13 -11.22
C PHE A 50 -14.67 2.13 -11.57
N VAL A 51 -14.54 1.76 -12.84
CA VAL A 51 -13.49 0.84 -13.31
C VAL A 51 -12.09 1.44 -13.09
N LEU A 52 -11.91 2.73 -13.37
CA LEU A 52 -10.62 3.41 -13.16
C LEU A 52 -10.22 3.43 -11.68
N GLN A 53 -11.16 3.74 -10.78
CA GLN A 53 -10.87 3.77 -9.34
C GLN A 53 -10.61 2.38 -8.78
N TYR A 54 -11.37 1.37 -9.21
CA TYR A 54 -11.12 -0.03 -8.84
C TYR A 54 -9.70 -0.47 -9.22
N ASN A 55 -9.31 -0.23 -10.48
CA ASN A 55 -7.96 -0.56 -10.96
C ASN A 55 -6.87 0.24 -10.22
N LYS A 56 -7.17 1.44 -9.75
CA LYS A 56 -6.24 2.22 -8.91
C LYS A 56 -6.03 1.55 -7.56
N MET A 57 -7.10 1.12 -6.88
CA MET A 57 -7.01 0.43 -5.58
C MET A 57 -6.24 -0.90 -5.69
N VAL A 58 -6.51 -1.70 -6.72
CA VAL A 58 -5.79 -2.96 -6.97
C VAL A 58 -4.30 -2.70 -7.18
N ARG A 59 -3.94 -1.66 -7.94
CA ARG A 59 -2.53 -1.27 -8.13
C ARG A 59 -1.84 -0.92 -6.81
N TYR A 60 -2.50 -0.21 -5.90
CA TYR A 60 -1.93 0.10 -4.59
C TYR A 60 -1.78 -1.14 -3.70
N ARG A 61 -2.73 -2.09 -3.74
CA ARG A 61 -2.57 -3.38 -3.05
C ARG A 61 -1.33 -4.15 -3.53
N ASN A 62 -1.13 -4.21 -4.84
CA ASN A 62 0.06 -4.87 -5.40
C ASN A 62 1.34 -4.16 -4.97
N LYS A 63 1.36 -2.82 -4.92
CA LYS A 63 2.51 -2.06 -4.42
C LYS A 63 2.81 -2.32 -2.95
N ILE A 64 1.77 -2.49 -2.13
CA ILE A 64 1.92 -2.85 -0.71
C ILE A 64 2.57 -4.23 -0.61
N GLN A 65 2.05 -5.22 -1.34
CA GLN A 65 2.63 -6.58 -1.38
C GLN A 65 4.08 -6.60 -1.89
N GLU A 66 4.39 -5.80 -2.91
CA GLU A 66 5.75 -5.62 -3.41
C GLU A 66 6.66 -5.06 -2.30
N SER A 67 6.24 -3.99 -1.62
CA SER A 67 7.05 -3.45 -0.51
C SER A 67 7.21 -4.42 0.67
N LEU A 68 6.20 -5.26 0.95
CA LEU A 68 6.31 -6.32 1.96
C LEU A 68 7.38 -7.35 1.58
N SER A 69 7.36 -7.81 0.32
CA SER A 69 8.35 -8.75 -0.17
C SER A 69 9.79 -8.21 -0.05
N LEU A 70 9.98 -6.90 -0.22
CA LEU A 70 11.29 -6.27 -0.04
C LEU A 70 11.75 -6.38 1.42
N ILE A 71 10.86 -6.13 2.39
CA ILE A 71 11.14 -6.28 3.82
C ILE A 71 11.52 -7.74 4.11
N ASP A 72 10.74 -8.69 3.61
CA ASP A 72 11.00 -10.12 3.82
C ASP A 72 12.36 -10.59 3.29
N ILE A 73 12.75 -10.12 2.11
CA ILE A 73 14.06 -10.41 1.53
C ILE A 73 15.18 -9.91 2.45
N GLN A 74 15.08 -8.67 2.95
CA GLN A 74 16.09 -8.12 3.84
C GLN A 74 16.13 -8.84 5.20
N LEU A 75 14.97 -9.18 5.77
CA LEU A 75 14.89 -9.97 7.00
C LEU A 75 15.54 -11.34 6.84
N LYS A 76 15.29 -12.02 5.71
CA LYS A 76 15.91 -13.30 5.42
C LYS A 76 17.43 -13.20 5.35
N MET A 77 17.97 -12.21 4.64
CA MET A 77 19.42 -11.99 4.57
C MET A 77 20.03 -11.73 5.95
N ARG A 78 19.37 -10.93 6.80
CA ARG A 78 19.79 -10.72 8.19
C ARG A 78 19.87 -12.04 8.94
N PHE A 79 18.83 -12.87 8.85
CA PHE A 79 18.80 -14.16 9.53
C PHE A 79 19.86 -15.12 8.98
N ASP A 80 20.16 -15.10 7.70
CA ASP A 80 21.17 -15.96 7.11
C ASP A 80 22.61 -15.57 7.53
N LEU A 81 22.86 -14.29 7.83
CA LEU A 81 24.16 -13.82 8.32
C LEU A 81 24.42 -14.11 9.81
N ILE A 82 23.39 -14.15 10.66
CA ILE A 82 23.54 -14.31 12.11
C ILE A 82 24.35 -15.55 12.51
N PRO A 83 24.09 -16.76 11.99
CA PRO A 83 24.88 -17.94 12.34
C PRO A 83 26.36 -17.80 11.99
N ASN A 84 26.65 -17.19 10.83
CA ASN A 84 28.03 -16.95 10.39
C ASN A 84 28.74 -15.97 11.33
N LEU A 85 28.09 -14.85 11.68
CA LEU A 85 28.62 -13.89 12.65
C LEU A 85 28.88 -14.57 14.01
N VAL A 86 27.88 -15.29 14.53
CA VAL A 86 27.98 -15.99 15.81
C VAL A 86 29.13 -17.01 15.79
N ASN A 87 29.32 -17.75 14.70
CA ASN A 87 30.41 -18.71 14.57
C ASN A 87 31.78 -18.03 14.52
N THR A 88 31.91 -16.89 13.83
CA THR A 88 33.15 -16.10 13.81
C THR A 88 33.49 -15.58 15.20
N VAL A 89 32.54 -14.99 15.92
CA VAL A 89 32.75 -14.45 17.28
C VAL A 89 33.05 -15.58 18.28
N LYS A 90 32.35 -16.71 18.19
CA LYS A 90 32.61 -17.91 19.03
C LYS A 90 34.04 -18.44 18.93
N GLY A 91 34.72 -18.24 17.81
CA GLY A 91 36.12 -18.64 17.64
C GLY A 91 37.05 -17.96 18.66
N TYR A 92 36.73 -16.72 19.04
CA TYR A 92 37.52 -15.88 19.93
C TYR A 92 36.91 -15.79 21.34
N ALA A 93 35.60 -15.55 21.44
CA ALA A 93 34.89 -15.30 22.70
C ALA A 93 34.10 -16.53 23.18
N LYS A 94 34.80 -17.61 23.58
CA LYS A 94 34.14 -18.89 23.95
C LYS A 94 33.32 -18.84 25.25
N HIS A 95 33.54 -17.83 26.10
CA HIS A 95 32.86 -17.68 27.39
C HIS A 95 31.46 -17.04 27.25
N GLU A 96 31.17 -16.38 26.12
CA GLU A 96 29.91 -15.67 25.83
C GLU A 96 28.77 -16.56 25.35
N LYS A 97 28.67 -17.78 25.88
CA LYS A 97 27.73 -18.81 25.39
C LYS A 97 26.26 -18.41 25.51
N GLU A 98 25.92 -17.68 26.57
CA GLU A 98 24.55 -17.24 26.83
C GLU A 98 24.09 -16.25 25.77
N THR A 99 24.88 -15.21 25.49
CA THR A 99 24.64 -14.20 24.45
C THR A 99 24.41 -14.85 23.08
N PHE A 100 25.22 -15.84 22.70
CA PHE A 100 25.03 -16.56 21.44
C PHE A 100 23.77 -17.41 21.42
N LYS A 101 23.43 -18.07 22.53
CA LYS A 101 22.23 -18.91 22.63
C LYS A 101 20.97 -18.05 22.49
N GLU A 102 20.93 -16.91 23.16
CA GLU A 102 19.82 -15.96 23.05
C GLU A 102 19.66 -15.41 21.63
N THR A 103 20.78 -15.02 21.00
CA THR A 103 20.76 -14.49 19.63
C THR A 103 20.22 -15.53 18.64
N ILE A 104 20.65 -16.78 18.75
CA ILE A 104 20.15 -17.87 17.89
C ILE A 104 18.69 -18.21 18.21
N ALA A 105 18.28 -18.18 19.48
CA ALA A 105 16.89 -18.41 19.88
C ALA A 105 15.96 -17.35 19.29
N LEU A 106 16.33 -16.06 19.37
CA LEU A 106 15.58 -14.96 18.79
C LEU A 106 15.47 -15.08 17.26
N ARG A 107 16.58 -15.42 16.59
CA ARG A 107 16.57 -15.71 15.15
C ARG A 107 15.58 -16.83 14.81
N ASN A 108 15.61 -17.93 15.54
CA ASN A 108 14.74 -19.08 15.26
C ASN A 108 13.27 -18.74 15.53
N ALA A 109 12.98 -17.97 16.59
CA ALA A 109 11.64 -17.46 16.85
C ALA A 109 11.16 -16.56 15.70
N ALA A 110 12.00 -15.63 15.22
CA ALA A 110 11.66 -14.75 14.11
C ALA A 110 11.40 -15.52 12.80
N ILE A 111 12.16 -16.59 12.52
CA ILE A 111 11.93 -17.45 11.35
C ILE A 111 10.62 -18.25 11.48
N ALA A 112 10.26 -18.66 12.70
CA ALA A 112 9.07 -19.45 12.96
C ALA A 112 7.77 -18.62 13.00
N ALA A 113 7.87 -17.30 13.18
CA ALA A 113 6.72 -16.41 13.21
C ALA A 113 5.97 -16.41 11.86
N THR A 114 4.66 -16.65 11.93
CA THR A 114 3.78 -16.66 10.76
C THR A 114 3.18 -15.29 10.46
N ASP A 115 3.07 -14.45 11.48
CA ASP A 115 2.60 -13.09 11.36
C ASP A 115 3.77 -12.14 11.02
N GLU A 116 3.58 -11.27 10.03
CA GLU A 116 4.63 -10.37 9.54
C GLU A 116 5.00 -9.32 10.59
N GLN A 117 4.03 -8.84 11.38
CA GLN A 117 4.28 -7.91 12.47
C GLN A 117 5.09 -8.58 13.58
N GLU A 118 4.70 -9.77 14.02
CA GLU A 118 5.43 -10.56 15.01
C GLU A 118 6.86 -10.85 14.56
N LYS A 119 7.04 -11.29 13.31
CA LYS A 119 8.36 -11.54 12.71
C LYS A 119 9.25 -10.31 12.75
N LEU A 120 8.66 -9.14 12.49
CA LEU A 120 9.36 -7.86 12.54
C LEU A 120 9.76 -7.46 13.96
N GLU A 121 8.84 -7.61 14.92
CA GLU A 121 9.11 -7.32 16.33
C GLU A 121 10.22 -8.21 16.89
N LEU A 122 10.20 -9.50 16.57
CA LEU A 122 11.26 -10.43 16.93
C LEU A 122 12.59 -10.08 16.25
N SER A 123 12.54 -9.62 14.99
CA SER A 123 13.72 -9.11 14.29
C SER A 123 14.31 -7.86 14.96
N ASN A 124 13.47 -6.93 15.43
CA ASN A 124 13.93 -5.74 16.14
C ASN A 124 14.66 -6.10 17.45
N LYS A 125 14.23 -7.17 18.13
CA LYS A 125 14.94 -7.69 19.33
C LYS A 125 16.35 -8.21 19.04
N LEU A 126 16.70 -8.47 17.78
CA LEU A 126 18.07 -8.82 17.40
C LEU A 126 18.99 -7.59 17.32
N VAL A 127 18.47 -6.36 17.20
CA VAL A 127 19.33 -5.16 17.11
C VAL A 127 20.13 -4.95 18.40
N PRO A 128 19.52 -4.98 19.61
CA PRO A 128 20.29 -4.91 20.86
C PRO A 128 21.35 -6.02 20.97
N LYS A 129 21.07 -7.23 20.49
CA LYS A 129 22.04 -8.34 20.49
C LYS A 129 23.24 -8.07 19.59
N MET A 130 23.08 -7.32 18.50
CA MET A 130 24.22 -6.91 17.69
C MET A 130 25.11 -5.90 18.45
N LYS A 131 24.50 -5.02 19.25
CA LYS A 131 25.26 -4.13 20.15
C LYS A 131 26.05 -4.92 21.20
N ASP A 132 25.47 -5.97 21.76
CA ASP A 132 26.18 -6.88 22.68
C ASP A 132 27.40 -7.52 21.98
N ILE A 133 27.26 -7.94 20.72
CA ILE A 133 28.38 -8.50 19.93
C ILE A 133 29.47 -7.46 19.66
N VAL A 134 29.11 -6.20 19.40
CA VAL A 134 30.09 -5.10 19.27
C VAL A 134 30.85 -4.91 20.57
N MET A 135 30.16 -4.92 21.71
CA MET A 135 30.79 -4.80 23.02
C MET A 135 31.76 -5.96 23.29
N ILE A 136 31.37 -7.19 22.97
CA ILE A 136 32.28 -8.35 23.04
C ILE A 136 33.51 -8.10 22.16
N ALA A 137 33.35 -7.57 20.94
CA ALA A 137 34.50 -7.31 20.07
C ALA A 137 35.47 -6.25 20.63
N GLU A 138 35.01 -5.29 21.45
CA GLU A 138 35.90 -4.34 22.14
C GLU A 138 36.82 -5.04 23.15
N ASP A 139 36.33 -6.06 23.85
CA ASP A 139 37.11 -6.83 24.82
C ASP A 139 38.10 -7.81 24.14
N TYR A 140 37.92 -8.09 22.84
CA TYR A 140 38.76 -9.00 22.06
C TYR A 140 39.39 -8.31 20.83
N PRO A 141 40.53 -7.62 20.96
CA PRO A 141 41.17 -6.87 19.87
C PRO A 141 41.48 -7.70 18.62
N GLU A 142 41.83 -8.98 18.77
CA GLU A 142 42.07 -9.88 17.63
C GLU A 142 40.80 -10.12 16.79
N LEU A 143 39.64 -10.26 17.45
CA LEU A 143 38.34 -10.38 16.76
C LEU A 143 37.99 -9.07 16.07
N LYS A 144 38.17 -7.93 16.75
CA LYS A 144 37.90 -6.60 16.17
C LYS A 144 38.76 -6.33 14.94
N ALA A 145 40.00 -6.83 14.91
CA ALA A 145 40.88 -6.71 13.76
C ALA A 145 40.52 -7.66 12.60
N GLN A 146 39.78 -8.74 12.86
CA GLN A 146 39.48 -9.78 11.89
C GLN A 146 38.63 -9.25 10.72
N SER A 147 39.13 -9.42 9.50
CA SER A 147 38.49 -8.88 8.28
C SER A 147 37.08 -9.46 8.04
N LEU A 148 36.90 -10.76 8.28
CA LEU A 148 35.61 -11.43 8.14
C LEU A 148 34.56 -10.85 9.12
N TYR A 149 34.94 -10.56 10.36
CA TYR A 149 34.04 -9.95 11.34
C TYR A 149 33.58 -8.56 10.89
N LYS A 150 34.53 -7.71 10.46
CA LYS A 150 34.23 -6.36 9.95
C LYS A 150 33.27 -6.42 8.75
N SER A 151 33.53 -7.31 7.79
CA SER A 151 32.68 -7.47 6.61
C SER A 151 31.26 -7.94 6.95
N LEU A 152 31.11 -8.87 7.90
CA LEU A 152 29.79 -9.34 8.33
C LEU A 152 29.02 -8.24 9.06
N MET A 153 29.69 -7.44 9.89
CA MET A 153 29.07 -6.30 10.58
C MET A 153 28.65 -5.20 9.59
N GLU A 154 29.50 -4.87 8.61
CA GLU A 154 29.17 -3.92 7.54
C GLU A 154 27.94 -4.37 6.75
N GLN A 155 27.89 -5.64 6.33
CA GLN A 155 26.72 -6.20 5.65
C GLN A 155 25.45 -6.14 6.51
N LEU A 156 25.57 -6.36 7.82
CA LEU A 156 24.43 -6.27 8.73
C LEU A 156 23.92 -4.84 8.88
N VAL A 157 24.81 -3.85 8.97
CA VAL A 157 24.45 -2.43 9.00
C VAL A 157 23.74 -2.03 7.70
N ASP A 158 24.29 -2.43 6.55
CA ASP A 158 23.66 -2.19 5.25
C ASP A 158 22.26 -2.81 5.15
N ILE A 159 22.09 -4.03 5.67
CA ILE A 159 20.78 -4.71 5.70
C ILE A 159 19.80 -3.96 6.61
N GLU A 160 20.25 -3.49 7.78
CA GLU A 160 19.39 -2.73 8.69
C GLU A 160 18.92 -1.41 8.06
N ASP A 161 19.82 -0.65 7.42
CA ASP A 161 19.47 0.57 6.70
C ASP A 161 18.48 0.30 5.54
N ARG A 162 18.63 -0.83 4.84
CA ARG A 162 17.67 -1.29 3.83
C ARG A 162 16.33 -1.69 4.43
N ILE A 163 16.29 -2.36 5.59
CA ILE A 163 15.06 -2.69 6.31
C ILE A 163 14.31 -1.40 6.67
N VAL A 164 15.00 -0.42 7.26
CA VAL A 164 14.40 0.88 7.62
C VAL A 164 13.84 1.59 6.39
N SER A 165 14.60 1.60 5.29
CA SER A 165 14.15 2.21 4.04
C SER A 165 12.94 1.47 3.44
N ALA A 166 12.94 0.14 3.43
CA ALA A 166 11.83 -0.68 2.95
C ALA A 166 10.55 -0.47 3.79
N ARG A 167 10.67 -0.37 5.12
CA ARG A 167 9.56 -0.02 6.02
C ARG A 167 8.96 1.33 5.68
N ARG A 168 9.79 2.36 5.50
CA ARG A 168 9.32 3.70 5.11
C ARG A 168 8.55 3.67 3.78
N ILE A 169 9.01 2.88 2.80
CA ILE A 169 8.32 2.71 1.52
C ILE A 169 6.98 2.00 1.71
N TYR A 170 6.94 0.93 2.50
CA TYR A 170 5.70 0.23 2.84
C TYR A 170 4.70 1.16 3.50
N ASP A 171 5.10 1.88 4.55
CA ASP A 171 4.23 2.81 5.28
C ASP A 171 3.70 3.92 4.38
N SER A 172 4.55 4.44 3.48
CA SER A 172 4.13 5.41 2.47
C SER A 172 3.06 4.82 1.53
N ASN A 173 3.24 3.58 1.05
CA ASN A 173 2.28 2.89 0.21
C ASN A 173 0.95 2.62 0.94
N VAL A 174 1.01 2.15 2.18
CA VAL A 174 -0.15 1.91 3.04
C VAL A 174 -0.89 3.21 3.32
N ASN A 175 -0.18 4.30 3.63
CA ASN A 175 -0.80 5.61 3.85
C ASN A 175 -1.51 6.12 2.58
N LEU A 176 -0.86 6.03 1.42
CA LEU A 176 -1.47 6.40 0.13
C LEU A 176 -2.71 5.55 -0.16
N TYR A 177 -2.66 4.24 0.11
CA TYR A 177 -3.80 3.34 -0.06
C TYR A 177 -4.94 3.67 0.91
N ASN A 178 -4.64 3.82 2.20
CA ASN A 178 -5.61 4.16 3.24
C ASN A 178 -6.27 5.52 2.97
N THR A 179 -5.50 6.50 2.49
CA THR A 179 -6.01 7.79 2.04
C THR A 179 -6.89 7.62 0.80
N LEU A 180 -6.46 6.79 -0.17
CA LEU A 180 -7.21 6.55 -1.39
C LEU A 180 -8.59 5.98 -1.10
N ILE A 181 -8.70 4.99 -0.22
CA ILE A 181 -9.99 4.36 0.14
C ILE A 181 -10.86 5.25 1.05
N ALA A 182 -10.27 6.21 1.76
CA ALA A 182 -11.01 7.15 2.60
C ALA A 182 -11.54 8.38 1.84
N THR A 183 -10.99 8.69 0.67
CA THR A 183 -11.29 9.91 -0.08
C THR A 183 -12.50 9.73 -1.02
N PHE A 184 -13.40 10.71 -1.09
CA PHE A 184 -14.50 10.73 -2.06
C PHE A 184 -13.97 11.03 -3.49
N PRO A 185 -14.45 10.35 -4.56
CA PRO A 185 -15.54 9.37 -4.60
C PRO A 185 -15.11 7.91 -4.38
N ASN A 186 -13.82 7.66 -4.11
CA ASN A 186 -13.26 6.31 -4.00
C ASN A 186 -13.83 5.53 -2.82
N ASN A 187 -14.17 6.19 -1.72
CA ASN A 187 -14.78 5.55 -0.56
C ASN A 187 -16.04 4.73 -0.89
N LEU A 188 -16.86 5.18 -1.86
CA LEU A 188 -18.04 4.45 -2.32
C LEU A 188 -17.67 3.15 -3.03
N VAL A 189 -16.63 3.19 -3.87
CA VAL A 189 -16.09 2.02 -4.54
C VAL A 189 -15.46 1.08 -3.51
N ALA A 190 -14.72 1.63 -2.53
CA ALA A 190 -14.07 0.88 -1.48
C ALA A 190 -15.07 0.10 -0.63
N THR A 191 -16.17 0.73 -0.18
CA THR A 191 -17.22 0.06 0.59
C THR A 191 -17.96 -0.99 -0.22
N THR A 192 -18.22 -0.73 -1.51
CA THR A 192 -18.94 -1.66 -2.40
C THR A 192 -18.12 -2.95 -2.66
N PHE A 193 -16.81 -2.81 -2.86
CA PHE A 193 -15.91 -3.93 -3.17
C PHE A 193 -15.12 -4.43 -1.94
N LYS A 194 -15.48 -4.01 -0.72
CA LYS A 194 -14.86 -4.43 0.55
C LYS A 194 -13.34 -4.19 0.62
N PHE A 195 -12.86 -3.06 0.11
CA PHE A 195 -11.49 -2.64 0.33
C PHE A 195 -11.35 -2.12 1.78
N SER A 196 -10.59 -2.83 2.61
CA SER A 196 -10.29 -2.49 4.01
C SER A 196 -8.99 -1.71 4.14
N LYS A 197 -8.83 -0.97 5.25
CA LYS A 197 -7.55 -0.33 5.58
C LYS A 197 -6.48 -1.39 5.86
N GLU A 198 -5.26 -1.13 5.39
CA GLU A 198 -4.08 -1.91 5.74
C GLU A 198 -3.42 -1.30 6.98
N GLN A 199 -2.73 -2.13 7.76
CA GLN A 199 -2.01 -1.68 8.96
C GLN A 199 -0.63 -1.12 8.57
N MET A 200 -0.22 -0.05 9.24
CA MET A 200 1.14 0.51 9.07
C MET A 200 2.08 -0.14 10.08
N TYR A 201 3.37 -0.22 9.73
CA TYR A 201 4.41 -0.46 10.72
C TYR A 201 4.63 0.85 11.47
N LYS A 202 4.13 0.96 12.70
CA LYS A 202 4.41 2.15 13.51
C LYS A 202 5.90 2.20 13.81
N ILE A 203 6.61 3.15 13.21
CA ILE A 203 7.94 3.53 13.65
C ILE A 203 7.75 4.53 14.79
N ASP A 204 8.12 4.17 16.02
CA ASP A 204 8.22 5.15 17.09
C ASP A 204 9.26 6.19 16.69
N ALA A 205 8.83 7.44 16.55
CA ALA A 205 9.61 8.55 15.98
C ALA A 205 10.90 8.91 16.75
N GLY A 206 11.28 8.14 17.78
CA GLY A 206 12.50 8.31 18.58
C GLY A 206 13.53 7.20 18.43
N GLU A 207 13.25 6.13 17.68
CA GLU A 207 14.19 4.99 17.56
C GLU A 207 15.22 5.30 16.46
N ASN A 208 16.30 6.01 16.81
CA ASN A 208 17.54 5.99 16.03
C ASN A 208 18.15 4.58 16.17
N ILE A 209 17.71 3.66 15.33
CA ILE A 209 17.98 2.22 15.44
C ILE A 209 19.44 1.86 15.10
N CYS A 210 20.16 2.73 14.40
CA CYS A 210 21.54 2.46 13.98
C CYS A 210 22.56 3.18 14.88
N PRO A 211 23.25 2.47 15.80
CA PRO A 211 24.52 2.95 16.30
C PRO A 211 25.50 3.00 15.12
N LYS A 212 25.94 4.20 14.74
CA LYS A 212 27.00 4.36 13.75
C LYS A 212 28.27 3.72 14.30
N VAL A 213 28.82 2.77 13.57
CA VAL A 213 30.15 2.24 13.85
C VAL A 213 31.14 3.37 13.52
N GLN A 214 31.86 3.84 14.54
CA GLN A 214 33.03 4.70 14.38
C GLN A 214 34.29 3.83 14.42
#